data_AF-A0A9D9C1W1-F1
#
_entry.id   AF-A0A9D9C1W1-F1
#
_cell.length_a   1.000
_cell.length_b   1.000
_cell.length_c   1.000
_cell.angle_alpha   90.00
_cell.angle_beta   90.00
_cell.angle_gamma   90.00
#
_symmetry.space_group_name_H-M   'P 1'
#
loop_
_entity.id
_entity.type
_entity.pdbx_description
1 polymer ?
#
loop_
_entity_poly.entity_id
_entity_poly.type
_entity_poly.pdbx_seq_one_letter_code
_entity_poly.pdbx_strand_id
1 'polypeptide(L)'
;NAKAKLNEFDVNIEGYEEVVIGSPIWNGRLSTPINTVLSLLDLNGKNVSFILYAGSGAAKAAPKQIKKYVSEAKITILKEPKKYPEELEKIGE
;
A
#
# COMPACT_ATOMS: atom_id res chain seq x y z
N ASN A 1 -1.13 -5.69 15.88
CA ASN A 1 -1.28 -4.46 15.08
C ASN A 1 -2.64 -3.87 15.38
N ALA A 2 -2.73 -2.58 15.70
CA ALA A 2 -4.01 -1.90 15.91
C ALA A 2 -4.80 -1.80 14.59
N LYS A 3 -6.13 -1.86 14.64
CA LYS A 3 -7.03 -1.61 13.51
C LYS A 3 -7.77 -0.29 13.78
N ALA A 4 -7.87 0.57 12.77
CA ALA A 4 -8.60 1.82 12.88
C ALA A 4 -10.07 1.58 12.50
N LYS A 5 -11.01 2.27 13.13
CA LYS A 5 -12.40 2.27 12.67
C LYS A 5 -12.46 3.06 11.35
N LEU A 6 -12.91 2.41 10.29
CA LEU A 6 -13.16 3.05 8.99
C LEU A 6 -14.62 3.53 8.95
N ASN A 7 -14.88 4.57 8.17
CA ASN A 7 -16.25 4.84 7.73
C ASN A 7 -16.73 3.66 6.86
N GLU A 8 -18.03 3.43 6.80
CA GLU A 8 -18.58 2.41 5.90
C GLU A 8 -18.21 2.75 4.46
N PHE A 9 -17.75 1.74 3.73
CA PHE A 9 -17.47 1.82 2.31
C PHE A 9 -17.95 0.53 1.66
N ASP A 10 -18.69 0.66 0.56
CA ASP A 10 -19.08 -0.45 -0.28
C ASP A 10 -18.15 -0.46 -1.49
N VAL A 11 -17.13 -1.33 -1.44
CA VAL A 11 -16.14 -1.47 -2.51
C VAL A 11 -16.10 -2.92 -2.93
N ASN A 12 -16.74 -3.21 -4.07
CA ASN A 12 -16.58 -4.47 -4.78
C ASN A 12 -15.36 -4.39 -5.72
N ILE A 13 -14.33 -5.18 -5.43
CA ILE A 13 -13.12 -5.27 -6.26
C ILE A 13 -13.10 -6.48 -7.21
N GLU A 14 -14.14 -7.32 -7.25
CA GLU A 14 -14.15 -8.58 -8.01
C GLU A 14 -13.85 -8.37 -9.49
N GLY A 15 -14.47 -7.36 -10.12
CA GLY A 15 -14.30 -7.05 -11.54
C GLY A 15 -12.96 -6.40 -11.92
N TYR A 16 -12.07 -6.15 -10.97
CA TYR A 16 -10.77 -5.54 -11.23
C TYR A 16 -9.65 -6.59 -11.37
N GLU A 17 -8.91 -6.52 -12.47
CA GLU A 17 -7.70 -7.30 -12.72
C GLU A 17 -6.49 -6.75 -11.94
N GLU A 18 -6.40 -5.42 -11.83
CA GLU A 18 -5.36 -4.71 -11.09
C GLU A 18 -5.95 -3.86 -9.95
N VAL A 19 -5.29 -3.91 -8.79
CA VAL A 19 -5.60 -3.07 -7.62
C VAL A 19 -4.37 -2.26 -7.23
N VAL A 20 -4.47 -0.94 -7.31
CA VAL A 20 -3.39 -0.03 -6.89
C VAL A 20 -3.72 0.56 -5.52
N ILE A 21 -2.82 0.40 -4.55
CA ILE A 21 -3.01 0.84 -3.16
C ILE A 21 -1.95 1.89 -2.80
N GLY A 22 -2.41 3.12 -2.59
CA GLY A 22 -1.60 4.19 -2.02
C GLY A 22 -1.64 4.19 -0.50
N SER A 23 -0.48 4.28 0.17
CA SER A 23 -0.45 4.45 1.64
C SER A 23 0.70 5.34 2.08
N PRO A 24 0.50 6.21 3.09
CA PRO A 24 1.62 6.76 3.82
C PRO A 24 2.30 5.65 4.64
N ILE A 25 3.59 5.84 4.89
CA ILE A 25 4.39 5.07 5.83
C ILE A 25 4.45 5.82 7.15
N TRP A 26 4.00 5.16 8.21
CA TRP A 26 4.08 5.67 9.58
C TRP A 26 5.03 4.81 10.38
N ASN A 27 6.13 5.43 10.84
CA ASN A 27 7.16 4.75 11.62
C ASN A 27 7.64 3.44 10.96
N GLY A 28 7.89 3.50 9.63
CA GLY A 28 8.38 2.38 8.83
C GLY A 28 7.36 1.27 8.53
N ARG A 29 6.07 1.45 8.86
CA ARG A 29 4.97 0.49 8.68
C ARG A 29 3.85 1.06 7.82
N LEU A 30 2.99 0.18 7.31
CA LEU A 30 1.71 0.59 6.72
C LEU A 30 0.85 1.33 7.75
N SER A 31 0.14 2.36 7.29
CA SER A 31 -0.79 3.11 8.11
C SER A 31 -1.91 2.22 8.68
N THR A 32 -2.39 2.56 9.88
CA THR A 32 -3.44 1.80 10.57
C THR A 32 -4.73 1.64 9.75
N PRO A 33 -5.21 2.67 9.01
CA PRO A 33 -6.36 2.53 8.13
C PRO A 33 -6.14 1.49 7.02
N ILE A 34 -4.98 1.51 6.36
CA ILE A 34 -4.67 0.57 5.28
C ILE A 34 -4.55 -0.87 5.80
N ASN A 35 -4.00 -1.09 7.00
CA ASN A 35 -4.06 -2.41 7.62
C ASN A 35 -5.49 -2.93 7.80
N THR A 36 -6.45 -2.03 8.02
CA THR A 36 -7.87 -2.39 8.17
C THR A 36 -8.47 -2.72 6.81
N VAL A 37 -8.23 -1.88 5.79
CA VAL A 37 -8.66 -2.13 4.40
C VAL A 37 -8.14 -3.48 3.89
N LEU A 38 -6.84 -3.76 4.04
CA LEU A 38 -6.24 -5.04 3.62
C LEU A 38 -6.80 -6.26 4.35
N SER A 39 -7.41 -6.07 5.53
CA SER A 39 -8.06 -7.17 6.25
C SER A 39 -9.52 -7.40 5.83
N LEU A 40 -10.08 -6.51 5.02
CA LEU A 40 -11.46 -6.57 4.53
C LEU A 40 -11.53 -6.96 3.04
N LEU A 41 -10.48 -6.68 2.28
CA LEU A 41 -10.41 -7.02 0.85
C LEU A 41 -9.83 -8.41 0.63
N ASP A 42 -10.45 -9.18 -0.26
CA ASP A 42 -9.84 -10.39 -0.83
C ASP A 42 -9.02 -10.02 -2.07
N LEU A 43 -7.70 -10.05 -1.92
CA LEU A 43 -6.74 -9.70 -2.97
C LEU A 43 -6.16 -10.94 -3.68
N ASN A 44 -6.65 -12.14 -3.35
CA ASN A 44 -6.13 -13.37 -3.95
C ASN A 44 -6.38 -13.39 -5.47
N GLY A 45 -5.35 -13.79 -6.21
CA GLY A 45 -5.41 -13.87 -7.68
C GLY A 45 -5.43 -12.52 -8.41
N LYS A 46 -5.34 -11.38 -7.70
CA LYS A 46 -5.29 -10.05 -8.32
C LYS A 46 -3.85 -9.55 -8.48
N ASN A 47 -3.60 -8.75 -9.50
CA ASN A 47 -2.35 -8.01 -9.63
C ASN A 47 -2.41 -6.80 -8.68
N VAL A 48 -1.52 -6.74 -7.70
CA VAL A 48 -1.57 -5.68 -6.67
C VAL A 48 -0.28 -4.86 -6.67
N SER A 49 -0.44 -3.55 -6.81
CA SER A 49 0.64 -2.56 -6.81
C SER A 49 0.49 -1.64 -5.61
N PHE A 50 1.53 -1.51 -4.79
CA PHE A 50 1.58 -0.61 -3.65
C PHE A 50 2.47 0.60 -3.95
N ILE A 51 1.91 1.79 -3.76
CA ILE A 51 2.66 3.06 -3.86
C ILE A 51 2.74 3.64 -2.44
N LEU A 52 3.94 3.59 -1.86
CA LEU A 52 4.18 3.92 -0.46
C LEU A 52 4.89 5.26 -0.34
N TYR A 53 4.27 6.21 0.37
CA TYR A 53 4.87 7.51 0.63
C TYR A 53 5.62 7.50 1.97
N ALA A 54 6.93 7.80 1.97
CA ALA A 54 7.73 7.90 3.19
C ALA A 54 8.53 9.20 3.21
N GLY A 55 8.39 10.01 4.27
CA GLY A 55 9.15 11.26 4.40
C GLY A 55 10.68 11.04 4.44
N SER A 56 11.14 9.94 5.01
CA SER A 56 12.57 9.59 5.04
C SER A 56 13.00 8.68 3.87
N GLY A 57 12.06 8.22 3.04
CA GLY A 57 12.29 7.15 2.07
C GLY A 57 12.41 5.74 2.69
N ALA A 58 12.23 5.59 4.01
CA ALA A 58 12.37 4.32 4.69
C ALA A 58 11.01 3.67 5.02
N ALA A 59 10.84 2.40 4.63
CA ALA A 59 9.63 1.61 4.90
C ALA A 59 9.96 0.22 5.48
N LYS A 60 10.90 0.12 6.41
CA LYS A 60 11.52 -1.15 6.86
C LYS A 60 10.57 -2.35 7.06
N ALA A 61 9.42 -2.14 7.69
CA ALA A 61 8.49 -3.22 8.02
C ALA A 61 7.33 -3.35 7.02
N ALA A 62 7.03 -2.32 6.23
CA ALA A 62 5.86 -2.31 5.36
C ALA A 62 5.91 -3.39 4.26
N PRO A 63 7.03 -3.63 3.53
CA PRO A 63 7.09 -4.71 2.55
C PRO A 63 6.82 -6.09 3.16
N LYS A 64 7.37 -6.35 4.36
CA LYS A 64 7.10 -7.60 5.08
C LYS A 64 5.64 -7.71 5.51
N GLN A 65 4.96 -6.60 5.82
CA GLN A 65 3.53 -6.60 6.12
C GLN A 65 2.70 -6.88 4.85
N ILE A 66 3.02 -6.22 3.73
CA ILE A 66 2.34 -6.40 2.44
C ILE A 66 2.42 -7.85 1.99
N LYS A 67 3.62 -8.46 2.04
CA LYS A 67 3.84 -9.86 1.65
C LYS A 67 3.04 -10.89 2.43
N LYS A 68 2.44 -10.52 3.57
CA LYS A 68 1.51 -11.40 4.32
C LYS A 68 0.09 -11.42 3.74
N TYR A 69 -0.29 -10.37 3.02
CA TYR A 69 -1.59 -10.26 2.35
C TYR A 69 -1.49 -10.65 0.88
N VAL A 70 -0.42 -10.24 0.21
CA VAL A 70 -0.19 -10.52 -1.22
C VAL A 70 1.31 -10.75 -1.43
N SER A 71 1.73 -11.98 -1.73
CA SER A 71 3.15 -12.36 -1.83
C SER A 71 3.86 -11.68 -3.02
N GLU A 72 3.17 -11.64 -4.17
CA GLU A 72 3.69 -11.14 -5.45
C GLU A 72 3.42 -9.65 -5.69
N ALA A 73 3.05 -8.89 -4.64
CA ALA A 73 2.75 -7.48 -4.79
C ALA A 73 3.96 -6.68 -5.29
N LYS A 74 3.74 -5.80 -6.28
CA LYS A 74 4.70 -4.76 -6.68
C LYS A 74 4.71 -3.67 -5.61
N ILE A 75 5.89 -3.22 -5.18
CA ILE A 75 6.01 -2.26 -4.09
C ILE A 75 6.98 -1.14 -4.49
N THR A 76 6.44 0.05 -4.71
CA THR A 76 7.20 1.27 -4.96
C THR A 76 7.21 2.13 -3.69
N ILE A 77 8.39 2.59 -3.26
CA ILE A 77 8.54 3.50 -2.12
C ILE A 77 9.02 4.86 -2.65
N LEU A 78 8.24 5.90 -2.40
CA LEU A 78 8.51 7.27 -2.81
C LEU A 78 9.00 8.08 -1.61
N LYS A 79 10.16 8.72 -1.76
CA LYS A 79 10.67 9.68 -0.77
C LYS A 79 10.19 11.08 -1.11
N GLU A 80 9.34 11.69 -0.28
CA GLU A 80 8.84 13.07 -0.45
C GLU A 80 8.61 13.49 -1.94
N PRO A 81 7.79 12.78 -2.73
CA PRO A 81 7.63 13.02 -4.18
C PRO A 81 7.19 14.44 -4.57
N LYS A 82 6.64 15.22 -3.64
CA LYS A 82 6.37 16.65 -3.85
C LYS A 82 7.65 17.48 -3.95
N LYS A 83 8.71 17.07 -3.24
CA LYS A 83 10.02 17.69 -3.21
C LYS A 83 10.98 17.05 -4.22
N TYR A 84 10.81 15.75 -4.47
CA TYR A 84 11.62 14.94 -5.38
C TYR A 84 10.72 14.31 -6.47
N PRO A 85 10.29 15.08 -7.48
CA PRO A 85 9.40 14.57 -8.53
C PRO A 85 9.97 13.38 -9.32
N GLU A 86 11.29 13.27 -9.41
CA GLU A 86 12.01 12.14 -10.03
C GLU A 86 11.67 10.80 -9.38
N GLU A 87 11.22 10.80 -8.12
CA GLU A 87 10.76 9.59 -7.45
C GLU A 87 9.54 8.97 -8.16
N LEU A 88 8.75 9.76 -8.88
CA LEU A 88 7.58 9.29 -9.62
C LEU A 88 7.94 8.37 -10.79
N GLU A 89 9.16 8.45 -11.32
CA GLU A 89 9.63 7.60 -12.41
C GLU A 89 9.73 6.12 -11.99
N LYS A 90 9.85 5.86 -10.67
CA LYS A 90 9.90 4.51 -10.09
C LYS A 90 8.55 3.79 -10.08
N ILE A 91 7.46 4.49 -10.42
CA ILE A 91 6.13 3.89 -10.44
C ILE A 91 5.99 3.10 -11.74
N GLY A 92 5.80 1.78 -11.63
CA GLY A 92 5.58 0.90 -12.78
C GLY A 92 6.82 0.13 -13.25
N GLU A 93 7.99 0.42 -12.70
CA GLU A 93 9.19 -0.44 -12.75
C GLU A 93 8.96 -1.77 -12.00
#